data_AF-A0A6P6XXQ4-F1
#
_entry.id   AF-A0A6P6XXQ4-F1
#
_cell.length_a   1.000
_cell.length_b   1.000
_cell.length_c   1.000
_cell.angle_alpha   90.00
_cell.angle_beta   90.00
_cell.angle_gamma   90.00
#
_symmetry.space_group_name_H-M   'P 1'
#
loop_
_entity.id
_entity.type
_entity.pdbx_description
1 polymer ?
#
loop_
_entity_poly.entity_id
_entity_poly.type
_entity_poly.pdbx_seq_one_letter_code
_entity_poly.pdbx_strand_id
1 'polypeptide(L)'
;MIICSKRIAILCSLLSVWAIIMLTLMGILLYSHAVTFAEDLELHEIETSNIKEFYPEAYQRYESAAHNCWIAACLYIATLAFSMHQYVTNRRIQYGY
;
A
#
# COMPACT_ATOMS: atom_id res chain seq x y z
N MET A 1 4.66 -26.81 2.97
CA MET A 1 6.06 -26.49 2.58
C MET A 1 6.52 -25.23 3.30
N ILE A 2 7.67 -25.27 3.98
CA ILE A 2 8.28 -24.07 4.58
C ILE A 2 9.08 -23.38 3.48
N ILE A 3 8.71 -22.15 3.14
CA ILE A 3 9.38 -21.37 2.09
C ILE A 3 10.33 -20.31 2.69
N CYS A 4 10.09 -19.86 3.93
CA CYS A 4 10.90 -18.84 4.59
C CYS A 4 11.24 -19.20 6.04
N SER A 5 12.45 -18.82 6.47
CA SER A 5 12.93 -18.95 7.85
C SER A 5 12.19 -18.04 8.82
N LYS A 6 12.06 -18.45 10.09
CA LYS A 6 11.27 -17.73 11.12
C LYS A 6 11.60 -16.25 11.26
N ARG A 7 12.90 -15.91 11.23
CA ARG A 7 13.36 -14.52 11.39
C ARG A 7 12.87 -13.61 10.26
N ILE A 8 12.92 -14.10 9.01
CA ILE A 8 12.45 -13.38 7.83
C ILE A 8 10.92 -13.26 7.84
N ALA A 9 10.21 -14.31 8.27
CA ALA A 9 8.74 -14.27 8.37
C ALA A 9 8.26 -13.21 9.37
N ILE A 10 8.93 -13.07 10.52
CA ILE A 10 8.59 -12.04 11.53
C ILE A 10 8.87 -10.64 10.99
N LEU A 11 10.03 -10.41 10.35
CA LEU A 11 10.35 -9.12 9.75
C LEU A 11 9.36 -8.74 8.65
N CYS A 12 9.02 -9.69 7.77
CA CYS A 12 8.04 -9.48 6.71
C CYS A 12 6.67 -9.14 7.27
N SER A 13 6.24 -9.81 8.35
CA SER A 13 4.98 -9.49 9.03
C SER A 13 4.97 -8.08 9.62
N LEU A 14 6.04 -7.64 10.28
CA LEU A 14 6.14 -6.28 10.85
C LEU A 14 6.11 -5.20 9.76
N LEU A 15 6.87 -5.40 8.67
CA LEU A 15 6.88 -4.48 7.54
C LEU A 15 5.52 -4.42 6.84
N SER A 16 4.84 -5.57 6.66
CA SER A 16 3.50 -5.61 6.09
C SER A 16 2.49 -4.83 6.95
N VAL A 17 2.52 -4.99 8.27
CA VAL A 17 1.62 -4.22 9.17
C VAL A 17 1.85 -2.72 9.04
N TRP A 18 3.11 -2.29 9.06
CA TRP A 18 3.46 -0.88 8.86
C TRP A 18 2.99 -0.34 7.51
N ALA A 19 3.27 -1.08 6.43
CA ALA A 19 2.89 -0.69 5.08
C ALA A 19 1.37 -0.59 4.90
N ILE A 20 0.59 -1.51 5.49
CA ILE A 20 -0.88 -1.47 5.43
C ILE A 20 -1.40 -0.17 6.07
N ILE A 21 -0.90 0.18 7.27
CA ILE A 21 -1.34 1.39 7.97
C ILE A 21 -1.01 2.64 7.14
N MET A 22 0.22 2.76 6.65
CA MET A 22 0.64 3.91 5.85
C MET A 22 -0.13 4.03 4.52
N LEU A 23 -0.28 2.93 3.78
CA LEU A 23 -0.95 2.94 2.47
C LEU A 23 -2.45 3.20 2.57
N THR A 24 -3.10 2.68 3.62
CA THR A 24 -4.54 2.96 3.84
C THR A 24 -4.78 4.42 4.21
N LEU A 25 -3.95 5.00 5.08
CA LEU A 25 -4.02 6.43 5.40
C LEU A 25 -3.78 7.29 4.14
N MET A 26 -2.73 6.97 3.37
CA MET A 26 -2.42 7.69 2.13
C MET A 26 -3.54 7.56 1.08
N GLY A 27 -4.12 6.37 0.92
CA GLY A 27 -5.25 6.14 0.02
C GLY A 27 -6.49 6.96 0.38
N ILE A 28 -6.79 7.12 1.67
CA ILE A 28 -7.91 7.95 2.15
C ILE A 28 -7.65 9.45 1.89
N LEU A 29 -6.42 9.92 2.14
CA LEU A 29 -6.05 11.31 1.91
C LEU A 29 -6.04 11.68 0.42
N LEU A 30 -5.57 10.76 -0.44
CA LEU A 30 -5.62 10.92 -1.90
C LEU A 30 -7.07 10.93 -2.42
N TYR A 31 -7.95 10.06 -1.90
CA TYR A 31 -9.37 10.08 -2.24
C TYR A 31 -10.07 11.38 -1.81
N SER A 32 -9.58 12.01 -0.73
CA SER A 32 -10.04 13.32 -0.27
C SER A 32 -9.42 14.49 -1.03
N HIS A 33 -8.62 14.24 -2.07
CA HIS A 33 -7.96 15.26 -2.90
C HIS A 33 -7.13 16.26 -2.07
N ALA A 34 -6.39 15.74 -1.09
CA ALA A 34 -5.58 16.58 -0.20
C ALA A 34 -4.47 17.33 -0.96
N VAL A 35 -4.39 18.64 -0.74
CA VAL A 35 -3.42 19.55 -1.40
C VAL A 35 -1.97 19.16 -1.10
N THR A 36 -1.71 18.50 0.02
CA THR A 36 -0.37 18.00 0.40
C THR A 36 0.25 17.09 -0.66
N PHE A 37 -0.55 16.34 -1.43
CA PHE A 37 -0.03 15.44 -2.47
C PHE A 37 0.01 16.10 -3.86
N ALA A 38 -0.30 17.39 -3.98
CA ALA A 38 -0.31 18.08 -5.28
C ALA A 38 1.09 18.11 -5.93
N GLU A 39 2.13 18.22 -5.11
CA GLU A 39 3.52 18.16 -5.53
C GLU A 39 3.97 16.73 -5.86
N ASP A 40 3.57 15.74 -5.07
CA ASP A 40 3.84 14.32 -5.33
C ASP A 40 3.18 13.80 -6.62
N LEU A 41 2.02 14.37 -7.00
CA LEU A 41 1.30 14.02 -8.24
C LEU A 41 1.74 14.84 -9.46
N GLU A 42 2.74 15.71 -9.29
CA GLU A 42 3.30 16.56 -10.35
C GLU A 42 2.21 17.36 -11.08
N LEU A 43 1.22 17.87 -10.35
CA LEU A 43 0.08 18.59 -10.95
C LEU A 43 0.51 19.87 -11.69
N HIS A 44 1.70 20.40 -11.41
CA HIS A 44 2.27 21.54 -12.15
C HIS A 44 2.60 21.20 -13.61
N GLU A 45 2.85 19.94 -13.94
CA GLU A 45 3.16 19.49 -15.31
C GLU A 45 1.92 19.35 -16.20
N ILE A 46 0.73 19.56 -15.63
CA ILE A 46 -0.52 19.57 -16.40
C ILE A 46 -0.51 20.83 -17.29
N GLU A 47 -0.06 20.68 -18.54
CA GLU A 47 -0.03 21.72 -19.58
C GLU A 47 -1.44 22.04 -20.09
N THR A 48 -2.27 22.62 -19.22
CA THR A 48 -3.61 23.04 -19.60
C THR A 48 -3.72 24.55 -19.59
N SER A 49 -4.07 25.12 -20.74
CA SER A 49 -4.24 26.56 -20.93
C SER A 49 -5.49 27.12 -20.23
N ASN A 50 -6.36 26.26 -19.69
CA ASN A 50 -7.65 26.64 -19.11
C ASN A 50 -7.94 25.91 -17.79
N ILE A 51 -8.32 26.68 -16.76
CA ILE A 51 -8.65 26.16 -15.41
C ILE A 51 -9.76 25.10 -15.43
N LYS A 52 -10.68 25.19 -16.39
CA LYS A 52 -11.81 24.25 -16.51
C LYS A 52 -11.40 22.83 -16.89
N GLU A 53 -10.29 22.69 -17.59
CA GLU A 53 -9.74 21.41 -18.03
C GLU A 53 -8.70 20.88 -17.03
N PHE A 54 -8.06 21.77 -16.26
CA PHE A 54 -7.10 21.41 -15.21
C PHE A 54 -7.73 20.55 -14.09
N TYR A 55 -8.89 20.97 -13.57
CA TYR A 55 -9.55 20.24 -12.47
C TYR A 55 -9.80 18.76 -12.80
N PRO A 56 -10.54 18.38 -13.86
CA PRO A 56 -10.84 16.98 -14.13
C PRO A 56 -9.58 16.12 -14.32
N GLU A 57 -8.51 16.66 -14.91
CA GLU A 57 -7.24 15.95 -15.05
C GLU A 57 -6.54 15.75 -13.69
N ALA A 58 -6.53 16.78 -12.84
CA ALA A 58 -5.99 16.67 -11.48
C ALA A 58 -6.76 15.62 -10.65
N TYR A 59 -8.09 15.65 -10.67
CA TYR A 59 -8.94 14.66 -10.00
C TYR A 59 -8.63 13.22 -10.48
N GLN A 60 -8.42 13.02 -11.80
CA GLN A 60 -8.04 11.70 -12.33
C GLN A 60 -6.69 11.21 -11.80
N ARG A 61 -5.70 12.11 -11.66
CA ARG A 61 -4.39 11.75 -11.09
C ARG A 61 -4.53 11.31 -9.63
N TYR A 62 -5.32 12.04 -8.83
CA TYR A 62 -5.62 11.69 -7.43
C TYR A 62 -6.31 10.34 -7.31
N GLU A 63 -7.36 10.09 -8.10
CA GLU A 63 -8.09 8.82 -8.08
C GLU A 63 -7.22 7.63 -8.53
N SER A 64 -6.37 7.83 -9.54
CA SER A 64 -5.43 6.81 -10.03
C SER A 64 -4.40 6.45 -8.95
N ALA A 65 -3.79 7.46 -8.31
CA ALA A 65 -2.85 7.25 -7.21
C ALA A 65 -3.52 6.57 -6.00
N ALA A 66 -4.75 6.96 -5.65
CA ALA A 66 -5.52 6.34 -4.59
C ALA A 66 -5.79 4.85 -4.89
N HIS A 67 -6.20 4.51 -6.13
CA HIS A 67 -6.41 3.12 -6.55
C HIS A 67 -5.16 2.27 -6.39
N ASN A 68 -4.00 2.78 -6.81
CA ASN A 68 -2.73 2.07 -6.66
C ASN A 68 -2.39 1.82 -5.19
N CYS A 69 -2.64 2.79 -4.31
CA CYS A 69 -2.45 2.63 -2.87
C CYS A 69 -3.37 1.55 -2.28
N TRP A 70 -4.63 1.52 -2.69
CA TRP A 70 -5.60 0.51 -2.25
C TRP A 70 -5.22 -0.90 -2.72
N ILE A 71 -4.80 -1.05 -3.97
CA ILE A 71 -4.32 -2.33 -4.51
C ILE A 71 -3.07 -2.78 -3.73
N ALA A 72 -2.11 -1.87 -3.51
CA ALA A 72 -0.91 -2.17 -2.73
C ALA A 72 -1.25 -2.61 -1.30
N ALA A 73 -2.19 -1.92 -0.63
CA ALA A 73 -2.65 -2.31 0.70
C ALA A 73 -3.23 -3.73 0.71
N CYS A 74 -4.05 -4.09 -0.28
CA CYS A 74 -4.57 -5.44 -0.45
C CYS A 74 -3.45 -6.49 -0.64
N LEU A 75 -2.43 -6.18 -1.42
CA LEU A 75 -1.27 -7.06 -1.61
C LEU A 75 -0.51 -7.28 -0.29
N TYR A 76 -0.28 -6.22 0.48
CA TYR A 76 0.39 -6.34 1.78
C TYR A 76 -0.45 -7.14 2.80
N ILE A 77 -1.78 -7.05 2.76
CA ILE A 77 -2.67 -7.91 3.57
C ILE A 77 -2.48 -9.37 3.18
N ALA A 78 -2.43 -9.68 1.88
CA ALA A 78 -2.19 -11.05 1.40
C ALA A 78 -0.79 -11.56 1.82
N THR A 79 0.24 -10.72 1.73
CA THR A 79 1.60 -11.05 2.20
C THR A 79 1.63 -11.27 3.72
N LEU A 80 0.90 -10.48 4.50
CA LEU A 80 0.77 -10.66 5.94
C LEU A 80 0.10 -12.00 6.27
N ALA A 81 -0.99 -12.35 5.59
CA ALA A 81 -1.66 -13.64 5.76
C ALA A 81 -0.72 -14.81 5.44
N PHE A 82 0.02 -14.72 4.34
CA PHE A 82 0.98 -15.75 3.93
C PHE A 82 2.15 -15.88 4.93
N SER A 83 2.75 -14.76 5.34
CA SER A 83 3.86 -14.76 6.30
C SER A 83 3.42 -15.28 7.68
N MET A 84 2.19 -14.97 8.12
CA MET A 84 1.60 -15.50 9.34
C MET A 84 1.38 -17.02 9.26
N HIS A 85 0.87 -17.51 8.11
CA HIS A 85 0.75 -18.95 7.87
C HIS A 85 2.12 -19.66 7.89
N GLN A 86 3.15 -19.06 7.28
CA GLN A 86 4.54 -19.56 7.34
C GLN A 86 5.07 -19.55 8.79
N TYR A 87 4.81 -18.49 9.55
CA TYR A 87 5.22 -18.38 10.96
C TYR A 87 4.58 -19.48 11.83
N VAL A 88 3.28 -19.72 11.71
CA VAL A 88 2.58 -20.77 12.45
C VAL A 88 3.10 -22.15 12.07
N THR A 89 3.26 -22.44 10.77
CA THR A 89 3.81 -23.71 10.29
C THR A 89 5.22 -23.95 10.83
N ASN A 90 6.06 -22.92 10.81
CA ASN A 90 7.43 -23.01 11.28
C ASN A 90 7.50 -23.15 12.82
N ARG A 91 6.55 -22.55 13.57
CA ARG A 91 6.39 -22.81 15.01
C ARG A 91 6.03 -24.28 15.28
N ARG A 92 5.04 -24.85 14.58
CA ARG A 92 4.63 -26.25 14.77
C ARG A 92 5.79 -27.23 14.59
N ILE A 93 6.61 -27.03 13.56
CA ILE A 93 7.75 -27.91 13.28
C ILE A 93 8.85 -27.83 14.35
N GLN A 94 9.08 -26.67 14.98
CA GLN A 94 10.08 -26.57 16.05
C GLN A 94 9.60 -27.10 17.41
N TYR A 95 8.31 -27.02 17.71
CA TYR A 95 7.77 -27.47 19.00
C TYR A 95 7.30 -28.94 18.99
N GLY A 96 7.36 -29.62 17.84
CA GLY A 96 7.27 -31.08 17.76
C GLY A 96 5.95 -31.66 18.25
N TYR A 97 4.93 -31.64 17.39
CA TYR A 97 3.97 -32.74 17.25
C TYR A 97 3.99 -33.18 15.79
#